data_AF-A0A1E1VBT7-F1
#
_entry.id   AF-A0A1E1VBT7-F1
#
_cell.length_a   1.000
_cell.length_b   1.000
_cell.length_c   1.000
_cell.angle_alpha   90.00
_cell.angle_beta   90.00
_cell.angle_gamma   90.00
#
_symmetry.space_group_name_H-M   'P 1'
#
loop_
_entity.id
_entity.type
_entity.pdbx_description
1 polymer ?
#
loop_
_entity_poly.entity_id
_entity_poly.type
_entity_poly.pdbx_seq_one_letter_code
_entity_poly.pdbx_strand_id
1 'polypeptide(L)'
;MNSATHPTSILPATPVVSIPPRNLLRREIDRAGSEARLAAAAGCSQVAINKAKRAASVSPWMALRLEVATGVPRQHWRPDLWPADGVPSAPLEPAAPCARSHPGRIARFRRACETQLAFSLEGVRP
;
A
#
# COMPACT_ATOMS: atom_id res chain seq x y z
N MET A 1 -54.62 -10.96 17.45
CA MET A 1 -54.19 -11.32 16.09
C MET A 1 -53.39 -10.16 15.55
N ASN A 2 -52.22 -10.48 15.01
CA ASN A 2 -51.04 -9.63 14.92
C ASN A 2 -51.11 -8.70 13.70
N SER A 3 -50.39 -7.57 13.73
CA SER A 3 -49.38 -7.21 12.72
C SER A 3 -48.79 -5.84 13.05
N ALA A 4 -47.60 -5.83 13.65
CA ALA A 4 -46.76 -4.64 13.76
C ALA A 4 -45.92 -4.53 12.49
N THR A 5 -46.23 -3.54 11.66
CA THR A 5 -45.46 -3.21 10.45
C THR A 5 -44.28 -2.31 10.85
N HIS A 6 -43.08 -2.87 10.99
CA HIS A 6 -41.87 -2.07 11.08
C HIS A 6 -41.43 -1.64 9.67
N PRO A 7 -41.13 -0.36 9.41
CA PRO A 7 -40.45 0.03 8.20
C PRO A 7 -38.96 -0.35 8.33
N THR A 8 -38.55 -1.43 7.67
CA THR A 8 -37.14 -1.77 7.47
C THR A 8 -36.52 -0.68 6.60
N SER A 9 -35.87 0.28 7.26
CA SER A 9 -35.04 1.29 6.61
C SER A 9 -33.79 0.63 6.05
N ILE A 10 -33.87 0.12 4.82
CA ILE A 10 -32.70 -0.28 4.04
C ILE A 10 -32.02 1.02 3.62
N LEU A 11 -31.07 1.51 4.43
CA LEU A 11 -30.16 2.55 3.99
C LEU A 11 -29.36 2.01 2.80
N PRO A 12 -29.21 2.77 1.70
CA PRO A 12 -28.35 2.35 0.61
C PRO A 12 -26.93 2.32 1.14
N ALA A 13 -26.33 1.12 1.22
CA ALA A 13 -24.91 0.95 1.41
C ALA A 13 -24.21 1.87 0.39
N THR A 14 -23.61 2.95 0.87
CA THR A 14 -22.85 3.86 0.01
C THR A 14 -21.90 2.99 -0.82
N PRO A 15 -21.95 3.02 -2.16
CA PRO A 15 -20.98 2.30 -2.95
C PRO A 15 -19.63 2.85 -2.51
N VAL A 16 -18.83 2.01 -1.85
CA VAL A 16 -17.48 2.37 -1.44
C VAL A 16 -16.75 2.60 -2.75
N VAL A 17 -16.73 3.86 -3.21
CA VAL A 17 -16.07 4.25 -4.44
C VAL A 17 -14.59 3.94 -4.20
N SER A 18 -14.17 2.77 -4.68
CA SER A 18 -12.82 2.27 -4.50
C SER A 18 -11.92 3.15 -5.36
N ILE A 19 -11.38 4.20 -4.74
CA ILE A 19 -10.44 5.12 -5.40
C ILE A 19 -9.27 4.26 -5.88
N PRO A 20 -8.93 4.29 -7.19
CA PRO A 20 -7.87 3.44 -7.68
C PRO A 20 -6.55 3.78 -6.98
N PRO A 21 -5.67 2.79 -6.69
CA PRO A 21 -4.47 2.98 -5.87
C PRO A 21 -3.56 4.12 -6.34
N ARG A 22 -3.51 4.39 -7.65
CA ARG A 22 -2.76 5.53 -8.22
C ARG A 22 -3.31 6.88 -7.77
N ASN A 23 -4.62 7.06 -7.76
CA ASN A 23 -5.26 8.30 -7.32
C ASN A 23 -5.14 8.48 -5.82
N LEU A 24 -5.24 7.36 -5.08
CA LEU A 24 -5.00 7.34 -3.64
C LEU A 24 -3.55 7.76 -3.35
N LEU A 25 -2.57 7.19 -4.05
CA LEU A 25 -1.16 7.56 -3.88
C LEU A 25 -0.90 9.05 -4.16
N ARG A 26 -1.50 9.61 -5.23
CA ARG A 26 -1.39 11.04 -5.54
C ARG A 26 -1.94 11.91 -4.41
N ARG A 27 -3.15 11.62 -3.94
CA ARG A 27 -3.78 12.33 -2.82
C ARG A 27 -2.90 12.29 -1.56
N GLU A 28 -2.30 11.14 -1.28
CA GLU A 28 -1.40 10.98 -0.12
C GLU A 28 -0.07 11.71 -0.29
N ILE A 29 0.45 11.81 -1.52
CA ILE A 29 1.61 12.65 -1.84
C ILE A 29 1.27 14.12 -1.62
N ASP A 30 0.11 14.57 -2.10
CA ASP A 30 -0.33 15.96 -1.95
C ASP A 30 -0.53 16.31 -0.48
N ARG A 31 -1.09 15.38 0.31
CA ARG A 31 -1.23 15.51 1.77
C ARG A 31 0.11 15.57 2.50
N ALA A 32 1.08 14.76 2.07
CA ALA A 32 2.45 14.81 2.61
C ALA A 32 3.24 16.04 2.12
N GLY A 33 2.76 16.71 1.07
CA GLY A 33 3.37 17.87 0.42
C GLY A 33 4.43 17.54 -0.63
N SER A 34 5.04 16.35 -0.59
CA SER A 34 5.95 15.89 -1.64
C SER A 34 6.14 14.37 -1.64
N GLU A 35 6.58 13.82 -2.77
CA GLU A 35 6.92 12.39 -2.88
C GLU A 35 8.03 11.98 -1.92
N ALA A 36 9.03 12.85 -1.74
CA ALA A 36 10.16 12.58 -0.85
C ALA A 36 9.71 12.53 0.61
N ARG A 37 8.78 13.41 1.02
CA ARG A 37 8.21 13.39 2.37
C ARG A 37 7.36 12.14 2.61
N LEU A 38 6.52 11.75 1.67
CA LEU A 38 5.76 10.51 1.78
C LEU A 38 6.70 9.29 1.84
N ALA A 39 7.74 9.27 1.01
CA ALA A 39 8.73 8.20 1.00
C ALA A 39 9.47 8.09 2.33
N ALA A 40 9.88 9.23 2.91
CA ALA A 40 10.51 9.28 4.23
C ALA A 40 9.57 8.75 5.32
N ALA A 41 8.31 9.18 5.33
CA ALA A 41 7.31 8.69 6.28
C ALA A 41 7.05 7.18 6.13
N ALA A 42 7.05 6.66 4.90
CA ALA A 42 6.90 5.23 4.61
C ALA A 42 8.20 4.42 4.74
N GLY A 43 9.32 5.05 5.12
CA GLY A 43 10.62 4.39 5.23
C GLY A 43 11.08 3.75 3.91
N CYS A 44 10.80 4.37 2.78
CA CYS A 44 11.20 3.90 1.44
C CYS A 44 11.87 5.03 0.64
N SER A 45 12.43 4.71 -0.53
CA SER A 45 13.04 5.72 -1.40
C SER A 45 11.99 6.46 -2.22
N GLN A 46 12.23 7.74 -2.52
CA GLN A 46 11.37 8.52 -3.42
C GLN A 46 11.20 7.82 -4.79
N VAL A 47 12.26 7.17 -5.28
CA VAL A 47 12.22 6.38 -6.52
C VAL A 47 11.21 5.23 -6.43
N ALA A 48 11.07 4.59 -5.26
CA ALA A 48 10.05 3.57 -5.05
C ALA A 48 8.64 4.14 -5.18
N ILE A 49 8.37 5.32 -4.59
CA ILE A 49 7.10 6.04 -4.74
C ILE A 49 6.86 6.44 -6.20
N ASN A 50 7.86 6.97 -6.91
CA ASN A 50 7.72 7.32 -8.32
C ASN A 50 7.42 6.09 -9.20
N LYS A 51 8.07 4.96 -8.94
CA LYS A 51 7.74 3.68 -9.60
C LYS A 51 6.31 3.23 -9.28
N ALA A 52 5.89 3.36 -8.02
CA ALA A 52 4.54 3.04 -7.58
C ALA A 52 3.48 3.85 -8.34
N LYS A 53 3.72 5.16 -8.53
CA LYS A 53 2.83 6.03 -9.32
C LYS A 53 2.66 5.56 -10.76
N ARG A 54 3.71 5.01 -11.36
CA ARG A 54 3.73 4.56 -12.77
C ARG A 54 3.18 3.15 -12.94
N ALA A 55 3.26 2.32 -11.91
CA ALA A 55 2.67 1.00 -11.91
C ALA A 55 1.13 1.05 -11.91
N ALA A 56 0.52 -0.09 -12.25
CA ALA A 56 -0.94 -0.28 -12.11
C ALA A 56 -1.34 -0.53 -10.64
N SER A 57 -0.43 -1.08 -9.84
CA SER A 57 -0.66 -1.40 -8.42
C SER A 57 0.63 -1.28 -7.61
N VAL A 58 0.51 -1.04 -6.31
CA VAL A 58 1.65 -1.00 -5.37
C VAL A 58 2.06 -2.42 -4.98
N SER A 59 3.31 -2.64 -4.59
CA SER A 59 3.70 -3.96 -4.08
C SER A 59 3.06 -4.22 -2.70
N PRO A 60 2.86 -5.50 -2.30
CA PRO A 60 2.24 -5.84 -1.02
C PRO A 60 3.01 -5.27 0.18
N TRP A 61 4.34 -5.37 0.13
CA TRP A 61 5.22 -4.78 1.14
C TRP A 61 5.13 -3.27 1.23
N MET A 62 4.97 -2.58 0.10
CA MET A 62 4.82 -1.12 0.09
C MET A 62 3.45 -0.68 0.60
N ALA A 63 2.39 -1.46 0.34
CA ALA A 63 1.06 -1.22 0.90
C ALA A 63 1.08 -1.21 2.44
N LEU A 64 1.79 -2.14 3.07
CA LEU A 64 1.95 -2.18 4.53
C LEU A 64 2.69 -0.95 5.07
N ARG A 65 3.76 -0.52 4.38
CA ARG A 65 4.51 0.69 4.78
C ARG A 65 3.67 1.95 4.62
N LEU A 66 2.90 2.03 3.54
CA LEU A 66 1.98 3.14 3.31
C LEU A 66 0.84 3.14 4.33
N GLU A 67 0.31 1.99 4.73
CA GLU A 67 -0.68 1.88 5.80
C GLU A 67 -0.17 2.49 7.11
N VAL A 68 1.06 2.15 7.52
CA VAL A 68 1.69 2.74 8.71
C VAL A 68 1.92 4.25 8.55
N ALA A 69 2.36 4.72 7.38
CA ALA A 69 2.69 6.12 7.15
C ALA A 69 1.47 7.03 6.95
N THR A 70 0.41 6.51 6.35
CA THR A 70 -0.76 7.30 5.92
C THR A 70 -2.02 7.03 6.73
N GLY A 71 -2.05 5.94 7.50
CA GLY A 71 -3.26 5.44 8.15
C GLY A 71 -4.31 4.86 7.19
N VAL A 72 -4.03 4.83 5.87
CA VAL A 72 -4.94 4.24 4.89
C VAL A 72 -4.80 2.71 4.90
N PRO A 73 -5.87 1.95 5.14
CA PRO A 73 -5.77 0.51 5.28
C PRO A 73 -5.25 -0.15 4.00
N ARG A 74 -4.43 -1.20 4.15
CA ARG A 74 -3.83 -1.97 3.03
C ARG A 74 -4.83 -2.47 1.99
N GLN A 75 -6.07 -2.70 2.40
CA GLN A 75 -7.18 -3.10 1.53
C GLN A 75 -7.47 -2.07 0.42
N HIS A 76 -7.29 -0.77 0.69
CA HIS A 76 -7.50 0.28 -0.31
C HIS A 76 -6.35 0.36 -1.31
N TRP A 77 -5.14 -0.01 -0.88
CA TRP A 77 -3.96 -0.06 -1.73
C TRP A 77 -3.96 -1.29 -2.64
N ARG A 78 -4.38 -2.44 -2.10
CA ARG A 78 -4.49 -3.73 -2.81
C ARG A 78 -5.73 -4.52 -2.34
N PRO A 79 -6.91 -4.24 -2.90
CA PRO A 79 -8.12 -4.97 -2.55
C PRO A 79 -8.07 -6.44 -2.99
N ASP A 80 -7.28 -6.74 -4.03
CA ASP A 80 -7.00 -8.09 -4.54
C ASP A 80 -6.38 -9.02 -3.47
N LEU A 81 -5.48 -8.50 -2.63
CA LEU A 81 -4.82 -9.31 -1.60
C LEU A 81 -5.55 -9.30 -0.25
N TRP A 82 -6.24 -8.20 0.05
CA TRP A 82 -6.92 -8.01 1.32
C TRP A 82 -8.36 -7.57 1.06
N PRO A 83 -9.26 -8.52 0.76
CA PRO A 83 -10.69 -8.22 0.67
C PRO A 83 -11.21 -7.72 2.02
N ALA A 84 -12.10 -6.72 1.99
CA ALA A 84 -12.63 -6.08 3.19
C ALA A 84 -13.47 -7.03 4.06
N ASP A 85 -14.13 -8.01 3.43
CA ASP A 85 -15.14 -8.83 4.08
C ASP A 85 -14.58 -10.08 4.79
N GLY A 86 -13.25 -10.24 4.87
CA GLY A 86 -12.63 -11.43 5.47
C GLY A 86 -12.96 -12.73 4.75
N VAL A 87 -13.65 -12.68 3.60
CA VAL A 87 -13.89 -13.83 2.73
C VAL A 87 -12.60 -14.04 1.93
N PRO A 88 -11.80 -15.08 2.24
CA PRO A 88 -10.71 -15.46 1.35
C PRO A 88 -11.35 -15.76 -0.01
N SER A 89 -10.96 -14.99 -1.02
CA SER A 89 -11.47 -15.14 -2.38
C SER A 89 -10.99 -16.47 -2.96
N ALA A 90 -11.73 -17.54 -2.68
CA ALA A 90 -11.71 -18.89 -3.27
C ALA A 90 -10.38 -19.68 -3.27
N PRO A 91 -10.45 -21.03 -3.34
CA PRO A 91 -9.28 -21.90 -3.22
C PRO A 91 -8.36 -21.79 -4.44
N LEU A 92 -7.06 -21.75 -4.15
CA LEU A 92 -5.96 -21.90 -5.10
C LEU A 92 -6.15 -23.17 -5.96
N GLU A 93 -6.34 -23.01 -7.27
CA GLU A 93 -5.87 -24.03 -8.21
C GLU A 93 -4.32 -24.02 -8.15
N PRO A 94 -3.66 -25.16 -7.85
CA PRO A 94 -2.22 -25.23 -7.71
C PRO A 94 -1.54 -25.23 -9.10
N ALA A 95 -1.44 -24.05 -9.71
CA ALA A 95 -0.60 -23.87 -10.89
C ALA A 95 0.89 -23.78 -10.47
N ALA A 96 1.51 -24.96 -10.45
CA ALA A 96 2.93 -25.27 -10.66
C ALA A 96 4.01 -24.63 -9.74
N PRO A 97 4.81 -25.44 -9.04
CA PRO A 97 6.02 -24.98 -8.37
C PRO A 97 7.18 -24.75 -9.35
N CYS A 98 7.97 -23.72 -9.03
CA CYS A 98 9.40 -23.55 -9.32
C CYS A 98 9.87 -23.23 -10.76
N ALA A 99 10.44 -22.04 -10.93
CA ALA A 99 11.80 -21.77 -11.44
C ALA A 99 11.95 -20.25 -11.69
N ARG A 100 12.97 -19.50 -11.27
CA ARG A 100 14.27 -19.74 -10.66
C ARG A 100 14.62 -18.46 -9.88
N SER A 101 14.83 -18.58 -8.58
CA SER A 101 15.45 -17.51 -7.79
C SER A 101 16.87 -17.31 -8.33
N HIS A 102 17.11 -16.21 -9.04
CA HIS A 102 18.46 -15.87 -9.50
C HIS A 102 19.25 -15.27 -8.31
N PRO A 103 20.30 -15.93 -7.82
CA PRO A 103 21.02 -15.51 -6.62
C PRO A 103 21.79 -14.18 -6.78
N GLY A 104 21.90 -13.64 -7.99
CA GLY A 104 22.72 -12.45 -8.28
C GLY A 104 22.10 -11.09 -7.97
N ARG A 105 20.79 -10.98 -7.65
CA ARG A 105 20.11 -9.67 -7.57
C ARG A 105 19.92 -9.11 -6.15
N ILE A 106 20.08 -9.94 -5.11
CA ILE A 106 19.78 -9.56 -3.72
C ILE A 106 20.92 -8.72 -3.09
N ALA A 107 22.17 -8.92 -3.52
CA ALA A 107 23.34 -8.26 -2.93
C ALA A 107 23.39 -6.73 -3.14
N ARG A 108 22.76 -6.18 -4.18
CA ARG A 108 22.79 -4.73 -4.45
C ARG A 108 21.78 -3.91 -3.64
N PHE A 109 20.71 -4.53 -3.12
CA PHE A 109 19.66 -3.77 -2.45
C PHE A 109 20.03 -3.41 -1.00
N ARG A 110 20.76 -4.28 -0.29
CA ARG A 110 21.20 -4.02 1.09
C ARG A 110 22.21 -2.87 1.16
N ARG A 111 23.14 -2.79 0.21
CA ARG A 111 24.19 -1.75 0.22
C ARG A 111 23.67 -0.33 -0.05
N ALA A 112 22.54 -0.16 -0.73
CA ALA A 112 21.99 1.17 -1.01
C ALA A 112 21.18 1.76 0.17
N CYS A 113 20.53 0.93 0.98
CA CYS A 113 19.83 1.39 2.19
C CYS A 113 20.81 1.79 3.31
N GLU A 114 21.95 1.10 3.42
CA GLU A 114 22.93 1.35 4.48
C GLU A 114 23.65 2.69 4.30
N THR A 115 23.95 3.10 3.05
CA THR A 115 24.62 4.39 2.79
C THR A 115 23.73 5.61 3.04
N GLN A 116 22.40 5.47 2.99
CA GLN A 116 21.49 6.62 3.22
C GLN A 116 21.25 6.93 4.70
N LEU A 117 21.51 5.98 5.61
CA LEU A 117 21.45 6.23 7.06
C LEU A 117 22.72 6.90 7.60
N ALA A 118 23.83 6.89 6.84
CA ALA A 118 25.08 7.54 7.25
C ALA A 118 25.11 9.06 7.01
N PHE A 119 24.21 9.61 6.18
CA PHE A 119 24.26 11.03 5.78
C PHE A 119 23.43 11.98 6.66
N SER A 120 22.72 11.50 7.69
CA SER A 120 21.85 12.34 8.53
C SER A 120 22.46 12.77 9.89
N LEU A 121 23.73 12.50 10.17
CA LEU A 121 24.37 12.96 11.42
C LEU A 121 25.42 14.08 11.25
N GLU A 122 25.80 14.44 10.02
CA GLU A 122 26.76 15.52 9.75
C GLU A 122 26.00 16.79 9.32
N GLY A 123 25.41 17.52 10.27
CA GLY A 123 24.67 18.73 9.88
C GLY A 123 24.14 19.65 10.97
N VAL A 124 24.55 19.49 12.23
CA VAL A 124 24.29 20.50 13.27
C VAL A 124 25.60 20.88 13.93
N ARG A 125 26.21 21.99 13.48
CA ARG A 125 27.15 22.86 14.22
C ARG A 125 27.32 24.19 13.46
N PRO A 126 27.69 25.30 14.12
CA PRO A 126 28.26 25.41 15.47
C PRO A 126 27.26 25.66 16.59
#